data_AF-A0A958DWD7-F1
#
_entry.id   AF-A0A958DWD7-F1
#
_cell.length_a   1.000
_cell.length_b   1.000
_cell.length_c   1.000
_cell.angle_alpha   90.00
_cell.angle_beta   90.00
_cell.angle_gamma   90.00
#
_symmetry.space_group_name_H-M   'P 1'
#
loop_
_entity.id
_entity.type
_entity.pdbx_description
1 polymer ?
#
loop_
_entity_poly.entity_id
_entity_poly.type
_entity_poly.pdbx_seq_one_letter_code
_entity_poly.pdbx_strand_id
1 'polypeptide(L)'
;TMGIIVTNYSIQRDKLFKMLERYTEELIFVLFFTISALHLDFSVLFSSYWLIILFVIFRFIGKFSGAFLGGKLSKSSESVQKYTAGGLIPQGGIVIGLALVIQQNPTFQPLADIIINVIIGSTIVHEIIGPLFSKYALKKAGEINQ
;
A
#
# COMPACT_ATOMS: atom_id res chain seq x y z
N THR A 1 -6.19 -2.16 -19.23
CA THR A 1 -6.66 -2.99 -20.36
C THR A 1 -5.53 -3.64 -21.13
N MET A 2 -4.48 -2.89 -21.53
CA MET A 2 -3.34 -3.45 -22.29
C MET A 2 -2.63 -4.64 -21.61
N GLY A 3 -2.34 -4.57 -20.31
CA GLY A 3 -1.71 -5.70 -19.59
C GLY A 3 -2.54 -6.99 -19.59
N ILE A 4 -3.86 -6.89 -19.49
CA ILE A 4 -4.78 -8.04 -19.58
C ILE A 4 -4.71 -8.66 -20.99
N ILE A 5 -4.74 -7.83 -22.03
CA ILE A 5 -4.67 -8.30 -23.42
C ILE A 5 -3.33 -8.99 -23.68
N VAL A 6 -2.21 -8.36 -23.29
CA VAL A 6 -0.86 -8.91 -23.50
C VAL A 6 -0.68 -10.24 -22.76
N THR A 7 -1.13 -10.35 -21.52
CA THR A 7 -0.96 -11.57 -20.73
C THR A 7 -1.72 -12.77 -21.32
N ASN A 8 -2.92 -12.52 -21.87
CA ASN A 8 -3.81 -13.58 -22.36
C ASN A 8 -3.63 -13.91 -23.85
N TYR A 9 -3.26 -12.91 -24.67
CA TYR A 9 -3.25 -13.06 -26.13
C TYR A 9 -1.88 -12.90 -26.78
N SER A 10 -0.87 -12.35 -26.08
CA SER A 10 0.46 -12.18 -26.68
C SER A 10 1.30 -13.44 -26.55
N ILE A 11 1.77 -13.96 -27.70
CA ILE A 11 2.74 -15.05 -27.78
C ILE A 11 4.10 -14.62 -27.19
N GLN A 12 4.42 -13.33 -27.23
CA GLN A 12 5.70 -12.78 -26.77
C GLN A 12 5.64 -12.21 -25.35
N ARG A 13 4.60 -12.52 -24.58
CA ARG A 13 4.39 -11.96 -23.23
C ARG A 13 5.63 -12.10 -22.34
N ASP A 14 6.28 -13.26 -22.32
CA ASP A 14 7.43 -13.51 -21.43
C ASP A 14 8.64 -12.65 -21.80
N LYS A 15 8.84 -12.40 -23.10
CA LYS A 15 9.91 -11.50 -23.59
C LYS A 15 9.61 -10.05 -23.22
N LEU A 16 8.36 -9.63 -23.36
CA LEU A 16 7.92 -8.27 -23.00
C LEU A 16 8.04 -8.04 -21.48
N PHE A 17 7.57 -8.98 -20.65
CA PHE A 17 7.68 -8.87 -19.19
C PHE A 17 9.14 -8.81 -18.74
N LYS A 18 10.01 -9.69 -19.25
CA LYS A 18 11.45 -9.63 -18.94
C LYS A 18 12.11 -8.32 -19.34
N MET A 19 11.69 -7.71 -20.45
CA MET A 19 12.21 -6.40 -20.85
C MET A 19 11.73 -5.29 -19.91
N LEU A 20 10.45 -5.33 -19.51
CA LEU A 20 9.89 -4.36 -18.55
C LEU A 20 10.54 -4.50 -17.16
N GLU A 21 10.64 -5.72 -16.64
CA GLU A 21 11.31 -6.03 -15.37
C GLU A 21 12.75 -5.51 -15.36
N ARG A 22 13.49 -5.74 -16.46
CA ARG A 22 14.91 -5.38 -16.53
C ARG A 22 15.15 -3.88 -16.66
N TYR A 23 14.34 -3.16 -17.42
CA TYR A 23 14.67 -1.78 -17.81
C TYR A 23 13.72 -0.73 -17.25
N THR A 24 12.50 -1.12 -16.92
CA THR A 24 11.42 -0.18 -16.58
C THR A 24 11.08 -0.24 -15.11
N GLU A 25 11.00 -1.43 -14.49
CA GLU A 25 10.59 -1.56 -13.09
C GLU A 25 11.56 -0.87 -12.12
N GLU A 26 12.86 -1.15 -12.22
CA GLU A 26 13.86 -0.57 -11.32
C GLU A 26 13.89 0.97 -11.42
N LEU A 27 13.86 1.50 -12.66
CA LEU A 27 13.80 2.94 -12.90
C LEU A 27 12.53 3.57 -12.32
N ILE A 28 11.37 2.94 -12.55
CA ILE A 28 10.09 3.41 -12.02
C ILE A 28 10.10 3.37 -10.49
N PHE A 29 10.62 2.32 -9.86
CA PHE A 29 10.68 2.23 -8.40
C PHE A 29 11.57 3.31 -7.81
N VAL A 30 12.76 3.55 -8.37
CA VAL A 30 13.64 4.63 -7.89
C VAL A 30 12.94 5.99 -8.00
N LEU A 31 12.34 6.31 -9.15
CA LEU A 31 11.62 7.56 -9.34
C LEU A 31 10.42 7.67 -8.40
N PHE A 32 9.62 6.60 -8.29
CA PHE A 32 8.43 6.57 -7.45
C PHE A 32 8.76 6.75 -5.97
N PHE A 33 9.74 6.01 -5.44
CA PHE A 33 10.13 6.14 -4.04
C PHE A 33 10.82 7.47 -3.75
N THR A 34 11.62 8.00 -4.68
CA THR A 34 12.22 9.33 -4.53
C THR A 34 11.14 10.40 -4.47
N ILE A 35 10.19 10.40 -5.41
CA ILE A 35 9.08 11.36 -5.43
C ILE A 35 8.19 11.18 -4.20
N SER A 36 7.88 9.94 -3.80
CA SER A 36 7.06 9.67 -2.61
C SER A 36 7.73 10.23 -1.35
N ALA A 37 9.04 10.00 -1.19
CA ALA A 37 9.81 10.52 -0.07
C ALA A 37 9.82 12.05 -0.01
N LEU A 38 9.84 12.74 -1.17
CA LEU A 38 9.77 14.21 -1.22
C LEU A 38 8.44 14.77 -0.71
N HIS A 39 7.37 13.99 -0.72
CA HIS A 39 6.06 14.42 -0.22
C HIS A 39 5.83 14.05 1.25
N LEU A 40 6.77 13.35 1.90
CA LEU A 40 6.65 13.04 3.32
C LEU A 40 6.98 14.28 4.14
N ASP A 41 6.00 14.77 4.89
CA ASP A 41 6.19 15.83 5.87
C ASP A 41 6.00 15.27 7.28
N PHE A 42 7.09 15.13 8.03
CA PHE A 42 7.04 14.63 9.41
C PHE A 42 6.39 15.61 10.38
N SER A 43 6.27 16.89 10.01
CA SER A 43 5.61 17.93 10.83
C SER A 43 4.15 17.59 11.08
N VAL A 44 3.48 16.91 10.13
CA VAL A 44 2.08 16.49 10.27
C VAL A 44 1.88 15.46 11.37
N LEU A 45 2.93 14.68 11.70
CA LEU A 45 2.89 13.75 12.82
C LEU A 45 2.70 14.50 14.13
N PHE A 46 3.32 15.66 14.31
CA PHE A 46 3.19 16.43 15.55
C PHE A 46 1.88 17.22 15.60
N SER A 47 1.43 17.77 14.47
CA SER A 47 0.21 18.59 14.43
C SER A 47 -1.07 17.76 14.55
N SER A 48 -1.08 16.52 14.04
CA SER A 48 -2.30 15.70 13.90
C SER A 48 -2.16 14.27 14.45
N TYR A 49 -1.22 14.02 15.38
CA TYR A 49 -0.87 12.67 15.86
C TYR A 49 -2.09 11.84 16.29
N TRP A 50 -3.05 12.43 16.99
CA TRP A 50 -4.22 11.72 17.51
C TRP A 50 -5.08 11.13 16.39
N LEU A 51 -5.41 11.93 15.37
CA LEU A 51 -6.21 11.47 14.23
C LEU A 51 -5.46 10.43 13.40
N ILE A 52 -4.15 10.58 13.25
CA ILE A 52 -3.29 9.63 12.54
C ILE A 52 -3.31 8.27 13.26
N ILE A 53 -3.08 8.25 14.58
CA ILE A 53 -3.09 7.03 15.40
C ILE A 53 -4.46 6.36 15.30
N LEU A 54 -5.53 7.12 15.46
CA LEU A 54 -6.90 6.62 15.37
C LEU A 54 -7.14 5.95 14.01
N PHE A 55 -6.82 6.65 12.92
CA PHE A 55 -6.97 6.16 11.56
C PHE A 55 -6.15 4.89 11.31
N VAL A 56 -4.89 4.85 11.75
CA VAL A 56 -4.02 3.67 11.61
C VAL A 56 -4.60 2.48 12.36
N ILE A 57 -5.05 2.65 13.62
CA ILE A 57 -5.63 1.57 14.43
C ILE A 57 -6.88 1.00 13.76
N PHE A 58 -7.83 1.86 13.37
CA PHE A 58 -9.05 1.41 12.70
C PHE A 58 -8.73 0.68 11.39
N ARG A 59 -7.74 1.15 10.63
CA ARG A 59 -7.32 0.49 9.39
C ARG A 59 -6.67 -0.86 9.66
N PHE A 60 -5.85 -0.98 10.70
CA PHE A 60 -5.29 -2.26 11.13
C PHE A 60 -6.41 -3.24 11.47
N ILE A 61 -7.32 -2.85 12.37
CA ILE A 61 -8.44 -3.71 12.77
C ILE A 61 -9.28 -4.12 11.55
N GLY A 62 -9.59 -3.18 10.65
CA GLY A 62 -10.35 -3.44 9.43
C GLY A 62 -9.64 -4.43 8.49
N LYS A 63 -8.33 -4.26 8.25
CA LYS A 63 -7.55 -5.16 7.39
C LYS A 63 -7.44 -6.57 8.00
N PHE A 64 -7.17 -6.67 9.30
CA PHE A 64 -7.04 -7.97 9.98
C PHE A 64 -8.38 -8.71 10.08
N SER A 65 -9.43 -8.03 10.54
CA SER A 65 -10.76 -8.65 10.64
C SER A 65 -11.33 -8.97 9.26
N GLY A 66 -11.20 -8.06 8.29
CA GLY A 66 -11.67 -8.25 6.92
C GLY A 66 -10.94 -9.38 6.19
N ALA A 67 -9.62 -9.47 6.29
CA ALA A 67 -8.86 -10.57 5.68
C ALA A 67 -9.19 -11.92 6.32
N PHE A 68 -9.32 -11.97 7.65
CA PHE A 68 -9.67 -13.19 8.36
C PHE A 68 -11.09 -13.67 8.01
N LEU A 69 -12.08 -12.78 8.09
CA LEU A 69 -13.47 -13.11 7.75
C LEU A 69 -13.62 -13.47 6.27
N GLY A 70 -12.99 -12.70 5.39
CA GLY A 70 -12.97 -12.96 3.95
C GLY A 70 -12.36 -14.32 3.63
N GLY A 71 -11.19 -14.62 4.19
CA GLY A 71 -10.51 -15.91 4.04
C GLY A 71 -11.32 -17.09 4.59
N LYS A 72 -12.06 -16.89 5.70
CA LYS A 72 -12.93 -17.91 6.27
C LYS A 72 -14.15 -18.15 5.39
N LEU A 73 -14.77 -17.09 4.86
CA LEU A 73 -15.92 -17.18 3.97
C LEU A 73 -15.56 -17.86 2.64
N SER A 74 -14.36 -17.59 2.10
CA SER A 74 -13.84 -18.24 0.90
C SER A 74 -13.27 -19.64 1.13
N LYS A 75 -13.30 -20.15 2.37
CA LYS A 75 -12.70 -21.45 2.76
C LYS A 75 -11.23 -21.58 2.35
N SER A 76 -10.48 -20.48 2.42
CA SER A 76 -9.06 -20.45 2.08
C SER A 76 -8.21 -21.19 3.12
N SER A 77 -6.96 -21.49 2.82
CA SER A 77 -6.04 -22.15 3.76
C SER A 77 -5.83 -21.30 5.03
N GLU A 78 -5.47 -21.94 6.15
CA GLU A 78 -5.22 -21.21 7.39
C GLU A 78 -4.10 -20.17 7.28
N SER A 79 -3.10 -20.44 6.44
CA SER A 79 -2.00 -19.50 6.16
C SER A 79 -2.53 -18.19 5.56
N VAL A 80 -3.41 -18.29 4.55
CA VAL A 80 -4.05 -17.13 3.92
C VAL A 80 -4.95 -16.40 4.94
N GLN A 81 -5.78 -17.12 5.69
CA GLN A 81 -6.68 -16.52 6.68
C GLN A 81 -5.93 -15.72 7.75
N LYS A 82 -4.78 -16.22 8.22
CA LYS A 82 -4.03 -15.63 9.34
C LYS A 82 -3.04 -14.55 8.90
N TYR A 83 -2.39 -14.71 7.75
CA TYR A 83 -1.21 -13.90 7.40
C TYR A 83 -1.42 -12.91 6.27
N THR A 84 -2.48 -13.03 5.45
CA THR A 84 -2.74 -12.07 4.36
C THR A 84 -2.85 -10.64 4.85
N ALA A 85 -3.44 -10.40 6.03
CA ALA A 85 -3.57 -9.06 6.60
C ALA A 85 -2.23 -8.32 6.74
N GLY A 86 -1.16 -9.02 7.10
CA GLY A 86 0.17 -8.43 7.25
C GLY A 86 0.73 -7.90 5.93
N GLY A 87 0.48 -8.60 4.83
CA GLY A 87 0.84 -8.16 3.47
C GLY A 87 -0.03 -7.02 2.95
N LEU A 88 -1.20 -6.79 3.56
CA LEU A 88 -2.08 -5.67 3.21
C LEU A 88 -1.73 -4.39 3.95
N ILE A 89 -0.92 -4.42 5.02
CA ILE A 89 -0.57 -3.24 5.81
C ILE A 89 0.16 -2.17 5.01
N PRO A 90 1.21 -2.46 4.21
CA PRO A 90 1.94 -1.45 3.48
C PRO A 90 1.03 -0.52 2.67
N GLN A 91 1.37 0.76 2.69
CA GLN A 91 0.73 1.82 1.91
C GLN A 91 1.82 2.57 1.17
N GLY A 92 1.63 2.82 -0.13
CA GLY A 92 2.61 3.53 -0.96
C GLY A 92 2.16 4.93 -1.38
N GLY A 93 3.03 5.61 -2.11
CA GLY A 93 2.86 6.99 -2.59
C GLY A 93 1.66 7.26 -3.50
N ILE A 94 1.01 6.23 -4.06
CA ILE A 94 -0.24 6.41 -4.81
C ILE A 94 -1.30 7.11 -3.94
N VAL A 95 -1.37 6.78 -2.65
CA VAL A 95 -2.36 7.38 -1.75
C VAL A 95 -2.06 8.86 -1.48
N ILE A 96 -0.78 9.25 -1.43
CA ILE A 96 -0.37 10.66 -1.34
C ILE A 96 -0.81 11.40 -2.60
N GLY A 97 -0.58 10.83 -3.78
CA GLY A 97 -1.06 11.41 -5.05
C GLY A 97 -2.57 11.61 -5.07
N LEU A 98 -3.35 10.64 -4.58
CA LEU A 98 -4.81 10.78 -4.47
C LEU A 98 -5.22 11.88 -3.47
N ALA A 99 -4.50 12.03 -2.35
CA ALA A 99 -4.77 13.10 -1.39
C ALA A 99 -4.55 14.50 -1.99
N LEU A 100 -3.49 14.66 -2.80
CA LEU A 100 -3.21 15.91 -3.52
C LEU A 100 -4.29 16.21 -4.57
N VAL A 101 -4.82 15.18 -5.25
CA VAL A 101 -5.97 15.35 -6.16
C VAL A 101 -7.23 15.80 -5.41
N ILE A 102 -7.46 15.27 -4.19
CA ILE A 102 -8.57 15.72 -3.33
C ILE A 102 -8.41 17.20 -2.96
N GLN A 103 -7.18 17.66 -2.68
CA GLN A 103 -6.90 19.06 -2.39
C GLN A 103 -7.31 20.01 -3.52
N GLN A 104 -7.16 19.56 -4.76
CA GLN A 104 -7.50 20.33 -5.96
C GLN A 104 -9.00 20.32 -6.26
N ASN A 105 -9.80 19.54 -5.53
CA ASN A 105 -11.24 19.45 -5.73
C ASN A 105 -12.00 20.40 -4.78
N PRO A 106 -12.72 21.42 -5.30
CA PRO A 106 -13.44 22.39 -4.48
C PRO A 106 -14.45 21.78 -3.50
N THR A 107 -15.02 20.61 -3.84
CA THR A 107 -16.01 19.92 -3.01
C THR A 107 -15.44 19.51 -1.65
N PHE A 108 -14.14 19.21 -1.60
CA PHE A 108 -13.48 18.71 -0.39
C PHE A 108 -12.65 19.77 0.32
N GLN A 109 -12.66 21.01 -0.15
CA GLN A 109 -11.82 22.10 0.37
C GLN A 109 -11.86 22.26 1.91
N PRO A 110 -13.02 22.12 2.60
CA PRO A 110 -13.07 22.22 4.07
C PRO A 110 -12.38 21.05 4.80
N LEU A 111 -12.22 19.91 4.15
CA LEU A 111 -11.66 18.68 4.73
C LEU A 111 -10.29 18.32 4.15
N ALA A 112 -9.87 18.99 3.08
CA ALA A 112 -8.67 18.66 2.31
C ALA A 112 -7.43 18.59 3.19
N ASP A 113 -7.19 19.61 4.01
CA ASP A 113 -6.01 19.68 4.87
C ASP A 113 -5.98 18.56 5.91
N ILE A 114 -7.14 18.23 6.50
CA ILE A 114 -7.27 17.13 7.45
C ILE A 114 -6.97 15.79 6.75
N ILE A 115 -7.55 15.58 5.56
CA ILE A 115 -7.36 14.36 4.77
C ILE A 115 -5.88 14.19 4.41
N ILE A 116 -5.22 15.26 3.95
CA ILE A 116 -3.81 15.25 3.55
C ILE A 116 -2.93 14.95 4.76
N ASN A 117 -3.12 15.64 5.89
CA ASN A 117 -2.33 15.42 7.09
C ASN A 117 -2.47 13.97 7.60
N VAL A 118 -3.68 13.43 7.62
CA VAL A 118 -3.93 12.04 8.03
C VAL A 118 -3.33 11.05 7.03
N ILE A 119 -3.44 11.30 5.72
CA ILE A 119 -2.88 10.41 4.70
C ILE A 119 -1.35 10.43 4.72
N ILE A 120 -0.72 11.60 4.74
CA ILE A 120 0.75 11.72 4.79
C ILE A 120 1.26 11.10 6.08
N GLY A 121 0.69 11.49 7.23
CA GLY A 121 1.11 10.96 8.53
C GLY A 121 0.93 9.45 8.65
N SER A 122 -0.20 8.92 8.20
CA SER A 122 -0.39 7.46 8.16
C SER A 122 0.53 6.78 7.16
N THR A 123 0.88 7.39 6.03
CA THR A 123 1.83 6.82 5.07
C THR A 123 3.20 6.65 5.72
N ILE A 124 3.70 7.66 6.44
CA ILE A 124 4.97 7.57 7.18
C ILE A 124 4.96 6.36 8.14
N VAL A 125 3.87 6.21 8.91
CA VAL A 125 3.72 5.08 9.84
C VAL A 125 3.74 3.75 9.07
N HIS A 126 3.00 3.63 7.97
CA HIS A 126 2.91 2.41 7.17
C HIS A 126 4.21 2.08 6.40
N GLU A 127 5.02 3.06 6.02
CA GLU A 127 6.31 2.81 5.38
C GLU A 127 7.33 2.21 6.36
N ILE A 128 7.27 2.58 7.64
CA ILE A 128 8.14 2.01 8.68
C ILE A 128 7.68 0.61 9.07
N ILE A 129 6.40 0.44 9.40
CA ILE A 129 5.88 -0.84 9.92
C ILE A 129 5.55 -1.84 8.82
N GLY A 130 5.15 -1.37 7.62
CA GLY A 130 4.67 -2.20 6.53
C GLY A 130 5.64 -3.30 6.13
N PRO A 131 6.91 -2.99 5.82
CA PRO A 131 7.91 -4.01 5.49
C PRO A 131 8.10 -5.06 6.58
N LEU A 132 8.05 -4.65 7.86
CA LEU A 132 8.17 -5.56 9.00
C LEU A 132 7.00 -6.54 9.06
N PHE A 133 5.76 -6.03 8.92
CA PHE A 133 4.55 -6.86 8.92
C PHE A 133 4.48 -7.78 7.69
N SER A 134 4.81 -7.29 6.50
CA SER A 134 4.87 -8.10 5.28
C SER A 134 5.89 -9.22 5.40
N LYS A 135 7.12 -8.90 5.85
CA LYS A 135 8.16 -9.92 6.04
C LYS A 135 7.75 -10.95 7.09
N TYR A 136 7.18 -10.51 8.21
CA TYR A 136 6.68 -11.41 9.25
C TYR A 136 5.57 -12.33 8.72
N ALA A 137 4.60 -11.78 7.98
CA ALA A 137 3.50 -12.53 7.38
C ALA A 137 4.00 -13.59 6.40
N LEU A 138 4.90 -13.23 5.48
CA LEU A 138 5.47 -14.17 4.51
C LEU A 138 6.27 -15.29 5.19
N LYS A 139 7.07 -14.95 6.21
CA LYS A 139 7.84 -15.93 6.98
C LYS A 139 6.92 -16.91 7.72
N LYS A 140 5.85 -16.40 8.34
CA LYS A 140 4.88 -17.25 9.06
C LYS A 140 3.97 -18.05 8.13
N ALA A 141 3.76 -17.57 6.91
CA ALA A 141 3.04 -18.27 5.86
C ALA A 141 3.86 -19.41 5.23
N GLY A 142 5.19 -19.43 5.42
CA GLY A 142 6.10 -20.40 4.82
C GLY A 142 6.54 -20.07 3.39
N GLU A 143 6.29 -18.84 2.93
CA GLU A 143 6.56 -18.40 1.54
C GLU A 143 8.01 -17.95 1.33
N ILE A 144 8.72 -17.62 2.42
CA ILE A 144 10.13 -17.24 2.38
C ILE A 144 10.92 -17.98 3.46
N ASN A 145 12.09 -18.50 3.07
CA ASN A 145 13.07 -19.06 4.00
C ASN A 145 13.90 -17.92 4.64
N GLN A 146 14.48 -18.19 5.82
CA GLN A 146 15.11 -17.19 6.70
C GLN A 146 16.06 -16.23 6.00
#